data_AF-A0A0A2B9P2-F1
#
_entry.id   AF-A0A0A2B9P2-F1
#
_cell.length_a   1.000
_cell.length_b   1.000
_cell.length_c   1.000
_cell.angle_alpha   90.00
_cell.angle_beta   90.00
_cell.angle_gamma   90.00
#
_symmetry.space_group_name_H-M   'P 1'
#
loop_
_entity.id
_entity.type
_entity.pdbx_description
1 polymer ?
#
loop_
_entity_poly.entity_id
_entity_poly.type
_entity_poly.pdbx_seq_one_letter_code
_entity_poly.pdbx_strand_id
1 'polypeptide(L)' 'MIIRLVNDLLIMKIFQVIDSYQYEMESRYQEKSMLTNLFTEHKFIGWLGLFIIFFSIFAIFVFQFLEWESNDNNKS' A
#
# COMPACT_ATOMS: atom_id res chain seq x y z
N MET A 1 37.82 1.40 36.59
CA MET A 1 37.71 2.36 35.47
C MET A 1 37.70 1.65 34.12
N ILE A 2 38.71 0.83 33.81
CA ILE A 2 38.83 0.11 32.52
C ILE A 2 37.66 -0.86 32.22
N ILE A 3 37.19 -1.62 33.22
CA ILE A 3 36.09 -2.59 33.05
C ILE A 3 34.78 -1.91 32.62
N ARG A 4 34.47 -0.73 33.18
CA ARG A 4 33.30 0.06 32.77
C ARG A 4 33.42 0.50 31.31
N LEU A 5 34.59 0.99 30.92
CA LEU A 5 34.84 1.48 29.57
C LEU A 5 34.73 0.38 28.50
N VAL A 6 35.18 -0.84 28.83
CA VAL A 6 35.00 -2.02 27.97
C VAL A 6 33.52 -2.42 27.86
N ASN A 7 32.78 -2.36 28.98
CA ASN A 7 31.36 -2.69 29.00
C ASN A 7 30.53 -1.70 28.18
N ASP A 8 30.81 -0.41 28.31
CA ASP A 8 30.14 0.66 27.56
C ASP A 8 30.41 0.51 26.04
N LEU A 9 31.62 0.11 25.66
CA LEU A 9 32.00 -0.11 24.27
C LEU A 9 31.32 -1.34 23.65
N LEU A 10 31.13 -2.41 24.43
CA LEU A 10 30.38 -3.58 24.00
C LEU A 10 28.89 -3.27 23.83
N ILE A 11 28.30 -2.54 24.77
CA ILE A 11 26.90 -2.12 24.70
C ILE A 11 26.67 -1.26 23.45
N MET A 12 27.55 -0.28 23.18
CA MET A 12 27.45 0.58 22.01
C MET A 12 27.50 -0.22 20.70
N LYS A 13 28.39 -1.22 20.59
CA LYS A 13 28.47 -2.08 19.40
C LYS A 13 27.22 -2.92 19.21
N ILE A 14 26.63 -3.44 20.27
CA ILE A 14 25.40 -4.24 20.19
C ILE A 14 24.24 -3.37 19.69
N PHE A 15 24.09 -2.14 20.20
CA PHE A 15 23.06 -1.22 19.72
C PHE A 15 23.23 -0.87 18.24
N GLN A 16 24.45 -0.57 17.80
CA GLN A 16 24.72 -0.28 16.38
C GLN A 16 24.35 -1.45 15.46
N VAL A 17 24.63 -2.69 15.88
CA VAL A 17 24.25 -3.88 15.11
C VAL A 17 22.73 -3.98 15.05
N ILE A 18 22.02 -3.83 16.18
CA ILE A 18 20.55 -3.89 16.22
C ILE A 18 19.94 -2.82 15.32
N ASP A 19 20.40 -1.57 15.40
CA ASP A 19 19.91 -0.46 14.58
C ASP A 19 20.12 -0.74 13.09
N SER A 20 21.30 -1.27 12.71
CA SER A 20 21.58 -1.62 11.31
C SER A 20 20.67 -2.73 10.79
N TYR A 21 20.37 -3.74 11.62
CA TYR A 21 19.43 -4.80 11.28
C TYR A 21 18.00 -4.29 11.13
N GLN A 22 17.57 -3.39 12.02
CA GLN A 22 16.25 -2.77 11.94
C GLN A 22 16.13 -1.91 10.68
N TYR A 23 17.14 -1.12 10.37
CA TYR A 23 17.20 -0.30 9.16
C TYR A 23 17.13 -1.15 7.88
N GLU A 24 17.86 -2.27 7.82
CA GLU A 24 17.82 -3.19 6.68
C GLU A 24 16.48 -3.92 6.54
N MET A 25 15.80 -4.19 7.66
CA MET A 25 14.44 -4.73 7.63
C MET A 25 13.47 -3.70 7.05
N GLU A 26 13.48 -2.46 7.55
CA GLU A 26 12.61 -1.38 7.09
C GLU A 26 12.85 -1.03 5.61
N SER A 27 14.11 -1.02 5.15
CA SER A 27 14.43 -0.73 3.75
C SER A 27 13.88 -1.79 2.80
N ARG A 28 13.91 -3.07 3.18
CA ARG A 28 13.34 -4.17 2.38
C ARG A 28 11.82 -4.11 2.28
N TYR A 29 11.12 -3.68 3.34
CA TYR A 29 9.67 -3.44 3.27
C TYR A 29 9.33 -2.24 2.37
N GLN A 30 10.20 -1.23 2.29
CA GLN A 30 10.03 -0.07 1.42
C GLN A 30 10.35 -0.38 -0.06
N GLU A 31 11.26 -1.32 -0.34
CA GLU A 31 11.68 -1.66 -1.71
C GLU A 31 10.55 -2.22 -2.60
N LYS A 32 9.56 -2.91 -2.02
CA LYS A 32 8.37 -3.36 -2.75
C LYS A 32 7.14 -2.61 -2.28
N SER A 33 6.80 -1.53 -2.98
CA SER A 33 5.51 -0.86 -2.83
C SER A 33 4.37 -1.87 -2.89
N MET A 34 3.52 -1.91 -1.87
CA MET A 34 2.40 -2.84 -1.74
C MET A 34 1.48 -2.82 -2.97
N LEU A 35 1.26 -1.64 -3.54
CA LEU A 35 0.53 -1.44 -4.80
C LEU A 35 1.26 -2.09 -5.98
N THR A 36 2.57 -1.85 -6.10
CA THR A 36 3.37 -2.48 -7.15
C THR A 36 3.31 -4.00 -7.03
N ASN A 37 3.44 -4.52 -5.80
CA ASN A 37 3.36 -5.96 -5.54
C ASN A 37 2.02 -6.57 -5.95
N LEU A 38 0.93 -5.84 -5.72
CA LEU A 38 -0.41 -6.24 -6.18
C LEU A 38 -0.51 -6.36 -7.70
N PHE A 39 0.19 -5.51 -8.45
CA PHE A 39 0.16 -5.52 -9.92
C PHE A 39 1.28 -6.36 -10.56
N THR A 40 2.31 -6.77 -9.81
CA THR A 40 3.42 -7.60 -10.31
C THR A 40 3.32 -9.05 -9.87
N GLU A 41 3.12 -9.32 -8.58
CA GLU A 41 3.05 -10.68 -8.03
C GLU A 41 1.62 -11.21 -7.99
N HIS A 42 0.67 -10.40 -7.53
CA HIS A 42 -0.74 -10.77 -7.42
C HIS A 42 -1.60 -10.21 -8.55
N LYS A 43 -1.10 -10.31 -9.80
CA LYS A 43 -1.67 -9.67 -10.99
C LYS A 43 -3.19 -9.81 -11.07
N PHE A 44 -3.73 -11.01 -10.90
CA PHE A 44 -5.17 -11.25 -10.96
C PHE A 44 -5.95 -10.38 -9.97
N ILE A 45 -5.51 -10.30 -8.71
CA ILE A 45 -6.17 -9.51 -7.66
C ILE A 45 -6.02 -8.01 -7.94
N GLY A 46 -4.85 -7.56 -8.39
CA GLY A 46 -4.63 -6.16 -8.79
C GLY A 46 -5.56 -5.72 -9.92
N TRP A 47 -5.62 -6.50 -11.00
CA TRP A 47 -6.49 -6.20 -12.14
C TRP A 47 -7.98 -6.37 -11.82
N LEU A 48 -8.36 -7.34 -10.99
CA LEU A 48 -9.73 -7.50 -10.51
C LEU A 48 -10.17 -6.30 -9.68
N GLY A 49 -9.31 -5.82 -8.77
CA GLY A 49 -9.57 -4.62 -7.97
C GLY A 49 -9.76 -3.39 -8.86
N LEU A 50 -8.89 -3.21 -9.86
CA LEU A 50 -9.01 -2.12 -10.84
C LEU A 50 -10.31 -2.21 -11.63
N PHE A 51 -10.71 -3.43 -12.05
CA PHE A 51 -11.94 -3.67 -12.79
C PHE A 51 -13.18 -3.32 -11.95
N ILE A 52 -13.21 -3.68 -10.67
CA ILE A 52 -14.33 -3.36 -9.78
C ILE A 52 -14.48 -1.84 -9.63
N ILE A 53 -13.37 -1.11 -9.45
CA ILE A 53 -13.39 0.35 -9.33
C ILE A 53 -13.93 0.97 -10.62
N PHE A 54 -13.43 0.56 -11.77
CA PHE A 54 -13.88 1.04 -13.07
C PHE A 54 -15.39 0.77 -13.28
N PHE A 55 -15.83 -0.45 -13.00
CA PHE A 55 -17.23 -0.84 -13.16
C PHE A 55 -18.15 -0.09 -12.20
N SER A 56 -17.69 0.18 -10.98
CA SER A 56 -18.45 0.97 -9.99
C SER A 56 -18.69 2.40 -10.47
N ILE A 57 -17.67 3.06 -11.01
CA ILE A 57 -17.80 4.40 -11.59
C ILE A 57 -18.74 4.36 -12.79
N PHE A 58 -18.57 3.38 -13.69
CA PHE A 58 -19.43 3.21 -14.86
C PHE A 58 -20.90 3.02 -14.48
N ALA A 59 -21.19 2.19 -13.46
CA ALA A 59 -22.55 1.96 -12.99
C ALA A 59 -23.23 3.26 -12.52
N ILE A 60 -22.50 4.14 -11.82
CA ILE A 60 -23.03 5.45 -11.39
C ILE A 60 -23.46 6.28 -12.60
N PHE A 61 -22.65 6.33 -13.65
CA PHE A 61 -23.01 7.05 -14.88
C PHE A 61 -24.24 6.47 -15.56
N VAL A 62 -24.35 5.14 -15.62
CA VAL A 62 -25.52 4.46 -16.21
C VAL A 62 -26.78 4.78 -15.42
N PHE A 63 -26.74 4.72 -14.09
CA PHE A 63 -27.90 5.07 -13.27
C PHE A 63 -28.29 6.55 -13.39
N GLN A 64 -27.32 7.46 -13.42
CA GLN A 64 -27.58 8.88 -13.67
C GLN A 64 -28.22 9.13 -15.04
N PHE A 65 -27.76 8.41 -16.08
CA PHE A 65 -28.34 8.53 -17.41
C PHE A 65 -29.78 8.01 -17.45
N LEU A 66 -30.05 6.84 -16.86
CA LEU A 66 -31.39 6.25 -16.80
C LEU A 66 -32.37 7.14 -16.00
N GLU A 67 -31.90 7.74 -14.91
CA GLU A 67 -32.70 8.68 -14.12
C GLU A 67 -33.03 9.94 -14.91
N TRP A 68 -32.08 10.47 -15.68
CA TRP A 68 -32.30 11.60 -16.58
C TRP A 68 -33.33 11.27 -17.67
N GLU A 69 -33.18 10.14 -18.36
CA GLU A 69 -34.10 9.69 -19.41
C GLU A 69 -35.53 9.48 -18.88
N SER A 70 -35.67 8.87 -17.70
CA SER A 70 -36.97 8.68 -17.03
C SER A 70 -37.66 10.01 -16.68
N ASN A 71 -36.88 11.00 -16.24
CA ASN A 71 -37.39 12.34 -15.92
C ASN A 71 -37.80 13.14 -17.14
N ASP A 72 -37.16 12.93 -18.30
CA ASP A 72 -37.55 13.57 -19.56
C ASP A 72 -38.87 12.98 -20.09
N ASN A 73 -38.99 11.65 -20.08
CA ASN A 73 -40.18 10.94 -20.54
C ASN A 73 -41.42 11.17 -19.65
N ASN A 74 -41.27 11.41 -18.35
CA ASN A 74 -42.39 11.74 -17.46
C ASN A 74 -42.84 13.21 -17.53
N LYS A 75 -42.09 14.08 -18.21
CA LYS A 75 -42.40 15.51 -18.36
C LYS A 75 -42.96 15.88 -19.73
N SER A 76 -42.99 14.94 -20.68
CA SER A 76 -43.69 15.05 -21.97
C SER A 76 -45.13 14.55 -21.88
#